data_AF-A0AAW2QRP5-F1
#
_entry.id   AF-A0AAW2QRP5-F1
#
_cell.length_a   1.000
_cell.length_b   1.000
_cell.length_c   1.000
_cell.angle_alpha   90.00
_cell.angle_beta   90.00
_cell.angle_gamma   90.00
#
_symmetry.space_group_name_H-M   'P 1'
#
loop_
_entity.id
_entity.type
_entity.pdbx_description
1 polymer ?
#
loop_
_entity_poly.entity_id
_entity_poly.type
_entity_poly.pdbx_seq_one_letter_code
_entity_poly.pdbx_strand_id
1 'polypeptide(L)'
;MHTNVINCAGRGTLSLVRQDRRESLNIKQGDILKINAGTTAYLINRDNNEKLILAKLLQPVSSPGEFELFFGAGGENPESFFRAFSDEILEAAFNTRRDRLQRIFGQQKQGVIVKASEEQVRAMSRHEEGGIWPFGGETKGTINIYQQRPTHSNQYGQLYEVDANQYRQLRDLDLTVSLANITQGAMTAPSYNSKATKIALVIDGEGYFEMACPHMSRSRGSYQGETRGRTSYQRVTSRLRPGTVVIVPAGHPFVAVASSNQNLQVLCFEVNANNNEKFPLAGRRNVMNQLEREAKELAFGMPAREVEEVFRSQQEEFFFKGPRQQQQGRADA
;
A
#
# COMPACT_ATOMS: atom_id res chain seq x y z
N MET A 1 -0.08 4.37 -17.20
CA MET A 1 -0.48 3.60 -15.99
C MET A 1 -1.42 4.41 -15.12
N HIS A 2 -2.46 3.81 -14.55
CA HIS A 2 -3.16 4.41 -13.41
C HIS A 2 -2.29 4.26 -12.16
N THR A 3 -2.29 5.28 -11.30
CA THR A 3 -1.47 5.28 -10.08
C THR A 3 -2.34 5.67 -8.89
N ASN A 4 -2.36 4.85 -7.84
CA ASN A 4 -2.83 5.30 -6.53
C ASN A 4 -1.62 5.67 -5.68
N VAL A 5 -1.61 6.88 -5.18
CA VAL A 5 -0.53 7.41 -4.34
C VAL A 5 -1.05 7.56 -2.93
N ILE A 6 -0.23 7.15 -1.97
CA ILE A 6 -0.45 7.39 -0.55
C ILE A 6 0.77 8.11 -0.02
N ASN A 7 0.54 9.25 0.62
CA ASN A 7 1.61 9.95 1.32
C ASN A 7 1.88 9.27 2.67
N CYS A 8 3.01 8.58 2.78
CA CYS A 8 3.40 7.85 3.99
C CYS A 8 4.09 8.75 5.02
N ALA A 9 4.79 9.81 4.59
CA ALA A 9 5.48 10.74 5.47
C ALA A 9 5.79 12.07 4.77
N GLY A 10 5.85 13.14 5.55
CA GLY A 10 6.15 14.48 5.07
C GLY A 10 4.99 15.14 4.33
N ARG A 11 5.29 16.27 3.69
CA ARG A 11 4.31 17.12 2.99
C ARG A 11 4.86 17.59 1.66
N GLY A 12 3.96 17.85 0.73
CA GLY A 12 4.38 18.33 -0.57
C GLY A 12 3.24 18.87 -1.40
N THR A 13 3.53 19.08 -2.67
CA THR A 13 2.52 19.40 -3.66
C THR A 13 2.67 18.58 -4.90
N LEU A 14 1.53 18.06 -5.31
CA LEU A 14 1.37 17.35 -6.54
C LEU A 14 0.63 18.26 -7.51
N SER A 15 1.27 18.55 -8.63
CA SER A 15 0.64 19.26 -9.73
C SER A 15 0.37 18.28 -10.86
N LEU A 16 -0.87 18.28 -11.35
CA LEU A 16 -1.39 17.44 -12.40
C LEU A 16 -1.75 18.32 -13.59
N VAL A 17 -1.23 17.99 -14.77
CA VAL A 17 -1.45 18.73 -16.02
C VAL A 17 -2.13 17.81 -17.03
N ARG A 18 -3.26 18.29 -17.56
CA ARG A 18 -4.03 17.71 -18.67
C ARG A 18 -4.29 18.78 -19.73
N GLN A 19 -4.81 18.39 -20.90
CA GLN A 19 -4.93 19.21 -22.12
C GLN A 19 -5.21 20.70 -21.85
N ASP A 20 -6.26 21.03 -21.08
CA ASP A 20 -6.67 22.42 -20.86
C ASP A 20 -6.66 22.85 -19.39
N ARG A 21 -6.14 22.02 -18.48
CA ARG A 21 -6.18 22.32 -17.04
C ARG A 21 -4.93 21.83 -16.31
N ARG A 22 -4.44 22.69 -15.41
CA ARG A 22 -3.50 22.34 -14.35
C ARG A 22 -4.21 22.42 -13.01
N GLU A 23 -4.07 21.38 -12.21
CA GLU A 23 -4.56 21.31 -10.83
C GLU A 23 -3.37 21.07 -9.91
N SER A 24 -3.30 21.78 -8.79
CA SER A 24 -2.25 21.62 -7.78
C SER A 24 -2.88 21.29 -6.44
N LEU A 25 -2.42 20.19 -5.85
CA LEU A 25 -2.95 19.61 -4.63
C LEU A 25 -1.86 19.61 -3.56
N ASN A 26 -2.17 20.17 -2.40
CA ASN A 26 -1.35 20.00 -1.21
C ASN A 26 -1.57 18.59 -0.67
N ILE A 27 -0.48 17.87 -0.43
CA ILE A 27 -0.53 16.52 0.15
C ILE A 27 0.20 16.50 1.49
N LYS A 28 -0.41 15.82 2.45
CA LYS A 28 0.13 15.54 3.79
C LYS A 28 0.03 14.05 4.09
N GLN A 29 0.70 13.63 5.16
CA GLN A 29 0.70 12.24 5.59
C GLN A 29 -0.73 11.68 5.70
N GLY A 30 -0.93 10.49 5.13
CA GLY A 30 -2.19 9.78 5.06
C GLY A 30 -3.09 10.14 3.88
N ASP A 31 -2.75 11.16 3.08
CA ASP A 31 -3.54 11.49 1.89
C ASP A 31 -3.40 10.38 0.83
N ILE A 32 -4.56 9.92 0.37
CA ILE A 32 -4.74 8.96 -0.73
C ILE A 32 -5.28 9.74 -1.92
N LEU A 33 -4.72 9.50 -3.10
CA LEU A 33 -5.20 10.08 -4.35
C LEU A 33 -4.93 9.19 -5.56
N LYS A 34 -5.71 9.37 -6.62
CA LYS A 34 -5.49 8.70 -7.91
C LYS A 34 -4.95 9.67 -8.95
N ILE A 35 -3.95 9.22 -9.69
CA ILE A 35 -3.44 9.86 -10.90
C ILE A 35 -3.83 8.99 -12.09
N ASN A 36 -4.57 9.55 -13.04
CA ASN A 36 -4.98 8.81 -14.23
C ASN A 36 -3.81 8.61 -15.20
N ALA A 37 -3.85 7.51 -15.95
CA ALA A 37 -2.89 7.25 -17.01
C ALA A 37 -2.78 8.43 -17.99
N GLY A 38 -1.53 8.72 -18.40
CA GLY A 38 -1.22 9.81 -19.32
C GLY A 38 -1.20 11.21 -18.69
N THR A 39 -1.51 11.35 -17.39
CA THR A 39 -1.44 12.65 -16.71
C THR A 39 0.02 13.06 -16.54
N THR A 40 0.38 14.25 -17.04
CA THR A 40 1.69 14.83 -16.73
C THR A 40 1.68 15.32 -15.29
N ALA A 41 2.63 14.86 -14.48
CA ALA A 41 2.67 15.17 -13.06
C ALA A 41 4.06 15.59 -12.63
N TYR A 42 4.13 16.57 -11.71
CA TYR A 42 5.35 16.91 -11.00
C TYR A 42 5.06 17.09 -9.51
N LEU A 43 6.08 16.83 -8.70
CA LEU A 43 6.00 16.79 -7.24
C LEU A 43 7.03 17.74 -6.64
N ILE A 44 6.64 18.43 -5.58
CA ILE A 44 7.49 19.34 -4.83
C ILE A 44 7.46 18.90 -3.37
N ASN A 45 8.62 18.53 -2.82
CA ASN A 45 8.79 18.53 -1.37
C ASN A 45 9.00 19.98 -0.93
N ARG A 46 8.15 20.45 -0.02
CA ARG A 46 8.16 21.84 0.45
C ARG A 46 8.90 22.02 1.75
N ASP A 47 9.23 20.92 2.41
CA ASP A 47 9.86 20.94 3.71
C ASP A 47 11.40 20.97 3.57
N ASN A 48 12.04 21.70 4.48
CA ASN A 48 13.50 21.84 4.52
C ASN A 48 14.18 20.69 5.28
N ASN A 49 13.43 19.98 6.13
CA ASN A 49 13.96 19.00 7.09
C ASN A 49 13.28 17.62 6.96
N GLU A 50 12.05 17.56 6.47
CA GLU A 50 11.31 16.31 6.30
C GLU A 50 11.37 15.79 4.86
N LYS A 51 11.56 14.47 4.73
CA LYS A 51 11.44 13.79 3.44
C LYS A 51 9.97 13.55 3.11
N LEU A 52 9.59 13.79 1.86
CA LEU A 52 8.32 13.32 1.32
C LEU A 52 8.46 11.85 0.88
N ILE A 53 7.69 10.95 1.50
CA ILE A 53 7.70 9.51 1.20
C ILE A 53 6.33 9.11 0.67
N LEU A 54 6.30 8.57 -0.55
CA LEU A 54 5.07 8.17 -1.22
C LEU A 54 5.10 6.66 -1.52
N ALA A 55 4.04 5.95 -1.13
CA ALA A 55 3.78 4.60 -1.63
C ALA A 55 2.88 4.69 -2.86
N LYS A 56 3.20 3.92 -3.90
CA LYS A 56 2.45 3.92 -5.17
C LYS A 56 2.07 2.50 -5.56
N LEU A 57 0.79 2.29 -5.84
CA LEU A 57 0.33 1.12 -6.58
C LEU A 57 0.12 1.51 -8.04
N LEU A 58 0.84 0.84 -8.94
CA LEU A 58 0.80 1.10 -10.37
C LEU A 58 -0.01 0.01 -11.07
N GLN A 59 -0.97 0.43 -11.89
CA GLN A 59 -1.71 -0.46 -12.79
C GLN A 59 -1.37 -0.09 -14.24
N PRO A 60 -0.53 -0.89 -14.90
CA PRO A 60 -0.30 -0.81 -16.34
C PRO A 60 -1.61 -0.81 -17.14
N VAL A 61 -1.61 -0.06 -18.23
CA VAL A 61 -2.75 0.02 -19.17
C VAL A 61 -2.43 -0.60 -20.53
N SER A 62 -1.16 -0.94 -20.76
CA SER A 62 -0.65 -1.52 -22.01
C SER A 62 -0.27 -2.98 -21.74
N SER A 63 1.02 -3.32 -21.73
CA SER A 63 1.47 -4.68 -21.41
C SER A 63 1.28 -4.98 -19.91
N PRO A 64 0.75 -6.16 -19.55
CA PRO A 64 0.68 -6.58 -18.15
C PRO A 64 2.05 -6.56 -17.47
N GLY A 65 2.14 -5.87 -16.33
CA GLY A 65 3.36 -5.77 -15.53
C GLY A 65 4.37 -4.72 -16.00
N GLU A 66 4.23 -4.15 -17.20
CA GLU A 66 5.17 -3.16 -17.74
C GLU A 66 4.61 -1.74 -17.63
N PHE A 67 5.45 -0.80 -17.23
CA PHE A 67 5.12 0.62 -17.28
C PHE A 67 6.36 1.42 -17.61
N GLU A 68 6.14 2.54 -18.31
CA GLU A 68 7.21 3.47 -18.69
C GLU A 68 6.90 4.88 -18.20
N LEU A 69 7.97 5.62 -17.89
CA LEU A 69 7.90 7.03 -17.55
C LEU A 69 8.30 7.87 -18.77
N PHE A 70 7.35 8.65 -19.29
CA PHE A 70 7.59 9.52 -20.43
C PHE A 70 7.95 10.93 -19.97
N PHE A 71 9.24 11.26 -20.03
CA PHE A 71 9.73 12.58 -19.62
C PHE A 71 9.62 13.59 -20.76
N GLY A 72 8.63 14.49 -20.68
CA GLY A 72 8.57 15.65 -21.60
C GLY A 72 9.55 16.73 -21.17
N ALA A 73 9.45 17.15 -19.90
CA ALA A 73 10.46 18.00 -19.27
C ALA A 73 11.69 17.16 -18.92
N GLY A 74 12.84 17.59 -19.42
CA GLY A 74 14.09 16.85 -19.34
C GLY A 74 15.11 17.44 -20.29
N GLY A 75 16.17 16.70 -20.55
CA GLY A 75 17.21 17.10 -21.47
C GLY A 75 18.01 15.88 -21.87
N GLU A 76 19.28 15.84 -21.47
CA GLU A 76 20.07 14.62 -21.57
C GLU A 76 19.79 13.66 -20.40
N ASN A 77 19.50 14.17 -19.20
CA ASN A 77 19.20 13.33 -18.03
C ASN A 77 18.15 13.97 -17.09
N PRO A 78 16.92 13.41 -17.01
CA PRO A 78 16.42 12.30 -17.82
C PRO A 78 16.32 12.72 -19.29
N GLU A 79 16.42 11.74 -20.18
CA GLU A 79 16.25 11.98 -21.61
C GLU A 79 14.82 12.46 -21.87
N SER A 80 14.68 13.63 -22.52
CA SER A 80 13.38 14.11 -22.97
C SER A 80 12.93 13.33 -24.21
N PHE A 81 11.69 12.84 -24.23
CA PHE A 81 11.14 12.16 -25.41
C PHE A 81 11.11 13.04 -26.66
N PHE A 82 11.21 14.37 -26.52
CA PHE A 82 11.30 15.28 -27.67
C PHE A 82 12.54 15.02 -28.51
N ARG A 83 13.61 14.50 -27.91
CA ARG A 83 14.88 14.17 -28.59
C ARG A 83 14.77 12.96 -29.53
N ALA A 84 13.68 12.19 -29.43
CA ALA A 84 13.43 11.06 -30.32
C ALA A 84 12.84 11.48 -31.68
N PHE A 85 12.28 12.69 -31.79
CA PHE A 85 11.76 13.22 -33.05
C PHE A 85 12.87 13.83 -33.90
N SER A 86 12.70 13.81 -35.23
CA SER A 86 13.65 14.45 -36.14
C SER A 86 13.66 15.96 -35.95
N ASP A 87 14.81 16.58 -36.23
CA ASP A 87 14.97 18.02 -36.09
C ASP A 87 13.97 18.78 -36.98
N GLU A 88 13.69 18.30 -38.19
CA GLU A 88 12.73 18.93 -39.12
C GLU A 88 11.30 18.93 -38.54
N ILE A 89 10.91 17.84 -37.87
CA ILE A 89 9.60 17.74 -37.21
C ILE A 89 9.52 18.73 -36.05
N LEU A 90 10.56 18.83 -35.23
CA LEU A 90 10.58 19.74 -34.08
C LEU A 90 10.60 21.21 -34.53
N GLU A 91 11.38 21.55 -35.57
CA GLU A 91 11.42 22.90 -36.12
C GLU A 91 10.04 23.33 -36.65
N ALA A 92 9.37 22.43 -37.39
CA ALA A 92 8.02 22.68 -37.90
C ALA A 92 6.98 22.78 -36.78
N ALA A 93 7.02 21.87 -35.79
CA ALA A 93 6.05 21.81 -34.70
C ALA A 93 6.16 23.01 -33.75
N PHE A 94 7.37 23.46 -33.42
CA PHE A 94 7.62 24.58 -32.52
C PHE A 94 7.82 25.92 -33.23
N ASN A 95 7.81 25.93 -34.57
CA ASN A 95 8.12 27.11 -35.39
C ASN A 95 9.38 27.85 -34.90
N THR A 96 10.44 27.09 -34.62
CA THR A 96 11.64 27.56 -33.94
C THR A 96 12.87 26.91 -34.55
N ARG A 97 13.98 27.65 -34.66
CA ARG A 97 15.25 27.13 -35.20
C ARG A 97 15.82 25.99 -34.36
N ARG A 98 16.42 25.01 -35.05
CA ARG A 98 17.06 23.82 -34.51
C ARG A 98 18.05 24.10 -33.38
N ASP A 99 18.92 25.09 -33.54
CA ASP A 99 19.95 25.43 -32.55
C ASP A 99 19.35 25.81 -31.19
N ARG A 100 18.18 26.47 -31.20
CA ARG A 100 17.45 26.83 -29.98
C ARG A 100 16.77 25.61 -29.36
N LEU A 101 16.18 24.72 -30.16
CA LEU A 101 15.54 23.50 -29.69
C LEU A 101 16.54 22.52 -29.07
N GLN A 102 17.69 22.33 -29.72
CA GLN A 102 18.79 21.50 -29.20
C GLN A 102 19.33 22.04 -27.88
N ARG A 103 19.40 23.37 -27.72
CA ARG A 103 19.77 23.99 -26.44
C ARG A 103 18.76 23.66 -25.34
N ILE A 104 17.46 23.84 -25.60
CA ILE A 104 16.40 23.60 -24.61
C ILE A 104 16.38 22.12 -24.17
N PHE A 105 16.35 21.19 -25.12
CA PHE A 105 16.30 19.76 -24.84
C PHE A 105 17.67 19.11 -24.55
N GLY A 106 18.74 19.90 -24.45
CA GLY A 106 20.09 19.44 -24.08
C GLY A 106 20.58 19.98 -22.74
N GLN A 107 19.92 21.00 -22.18
CA GLN A 107 20.44 21.74 -21.03
C GLN A 107 20.29 20.99 -19.69
N GLN A 108 19.20 20.24 -19.51
CA GLN A 108 18.95 19.53 -18.25
C GLN A 108 19.74 18.22 -18.17
N LYS A 109 20.55 18.06 -17.11
CA LYS A 109 21.40 16.88 -16.86
C LYS A 109 21.39 16.39 -15.41
N GLN A 110 20.63 17.04 -14.53
CA GLN A 110 20.66 16.82 -13.08
C GLN A 110 19.85 15.60 -12.62
N GLY A 111 19.12 14.93 -13.52
CA GLY A 111 18.28 13.78 -13.20
C GLY A 111 16.83 14.15 -12.89
N VAL A 112 16.06 13.14 -12.47
CA VAL A 112 14.58 13.22 -12.31
C VAL A 112 14.14 14.05 -11.10
N ILE A 113 14.94 14.02 -10.03
CA ILE A 113 14.67 14.77 -8.79
C ILE A 113 15.80 15.78 -8.62
N VAL A 114 15.45 17.06 -8.64
CA VAL A 114 16.39 18.17 -8.59
C VAL A 114 16.12 19.09 -7.40
N LYS A 115 17.14 19.85 -6.98
CA LYS A 115 17.00 20.84 -5.92
C LYS A 115 16.25 22.07 -6.45
N ALA A 116 15.24 22.51 -5.71
CA ALA A 116 14.56 23.78 -5.95
C ALA A 116 14.99 24.83 -4.90
N SER A 117 15.04 26.11 -5.29
CA SER A 117 15.21 27.21 -4.34
C SER A 117 13.92 27.46 -3.56
N GLU A 118 14.00 28.11 -2.39
CA GLU A 118 12.81 28.48 -1.63
C GLU A 118 11.85 29.35 -2.44
N GLU A 119 12.38 30.24 -3.28
CA GLU A 119 11.59 31.12 -4.14
C GLU A 119 10.83 30.32 -5.19
N GLN A 120 11.48 29.30 -5.80
CA GLN A 120 10.84 28.40 -6.74
C GLN A 120 9.75 27.56 -6.06
N VAL A 121 10.03 27.01 -4.88
CA VAL A 121 9.04 26.27 -4.08
C VAL A 121 7.84 27.16 -3.77
N ARG A 122 8.06 28.38 -3.28
CA ARG A 122 6.98 29.34 -2.99
C ARG A 122 6.19 29.70 -4.24
N ALA A 123 6.85 29.97 -5.37
CA ALA A 123 6.19 30.37 -6.61
C ALA A 123 5.28 29.25 -7.15
N MET A 124 5.76 28.01 -7.17
CA MET A 124 4.96 26.86 -7.61
C MET A 124 3.82 26.52 -6.66
N SER A 125 3.90 26.98 -5.41
CA SER A 125 2.87 26.82 -4.38
C SER A 125 1.76 27.89 -4.43
N ARG A 126 1.87 28.97 -5.21
CA ARG A 126 0.86 30.05 -5.17
C ARG A 126 -0.50 29.72 -5.83
N HIS A 127 -0.58 28.64 -6.61
CA HIS A 127 -1.75 28.30 -7.43
C HIS A 127 -2.54 27.09 -6.87
N GLU A 128 -2.65 27.00 -5.54
CA GLU A 128 -3.25 25.86 -4.84
C GLU A 128 -4.79 25.90 -4.83
N GLU A 129 -5.42 24.74 -5.12
CA GLU A 129 -6.78 24.47 -4.65
C GLU A 129 -6.68 23.82 -3.25
N GLY A 130 -7.32 24.41 -2.23
CA GLY A 130 -7.30 23.88 -0.85
C GLY A 130 -6.84 24.84 0.25
N GLY A 131 -6.89 26.15 0.03
CA GLY A 131 -6.62 27.17 1.05
C GLY A 131 -5.18 27.72 1.04
N ILE A 132 -4.99 28.88 1.68
CA ILE A 132 -3.68 29.56 1.77
C ILE A 132 -2.93 29.00 2.98
N TRP A 133 -1.74 28.46 2.75
CA TRP A 133 -0.86 28.00 3.82
C TRP A 133 -0.56 29.13 4.85
N PRO A 134 -0.58 28.88 6.18
CA PRO A 134 -0.68 27.59 6.86
C PRO A 134 -2.12 27.10 7.12
N PHE A 135 -3.12 27.87 6.72
CA PHE A 135 -4.54 27.59 6.95
C PHE A 135 -5.06 26.65 5.85
N GLY A 136 -4.63 25.39 5.91
CA GLY A 136 -5.04 24.35 4.96
C GLY A 136 -6.54 24.04 5.07
N GLY A 137 -7.22 24.01 3.92
CA GLY A 137 -8.58 23.51 3.74
C GLY A 137 -8.59 22.09 3.14
N GLU A 138 -9.79 21.53 2.97
CA GLU A 138 -9.96 20.24 2.28
C GLU A 138 -9.45 20.34 0.83
N THR A 139 -8.48 19.50 0.50
CA THR A 139 -7.92 19.43 -0.85
C THR A 139 -8.85 18.57 -1.71
N LYS A 140 -9.62 19.22 -2.59
CA LYS A 140 -10.55 18.53 -3.50
C LYS A 140 -9.79 17.44 -4.28
N GLY A 141 -10.29 16.21 -4.23
CA GLY A 141 -9.71 15.09 -4.96
C GLY A 141 -8.75 14.20 -4.16
N THR A 142 -8.52 14.46 -2.88
CA THR A 142 -7.81 13.56 -1.96
C THR A 142 -8.74 13.05 -0.85
N ILE A 143 -8.37 11.95 -0.20
CA ILE A 143 -8.98 11.51 1.06
C ILE A 143 -7.88 11.13 2.04
N ASN A 144 -7.98 11.58 3.29
CA ASN A 144 -6.98 11.25 4.31
C ASN A 144 -7.41 10.05 5.14
N ILE A 145 -6.57 9.01 5.20
CA ILE A 145 -6.87 7.78 5.92
C ILE A 145 -6.97 7.96 7.45
N TYR A 146 -6.17 8.85 8.04
CA TYR A 146 -6.20 9.12 9.48
C TYR A 146 -7.38 9.99 9.90
N GLN A 147 -8.03 10.66 8.95
CA GLN A 147 -9.28 11.39 9.20
C GLN A 147 -10.52 10.48 9.14
N GLN A 148 -10.35 9.21 8.75
CA GLN A 148 -11.43 8.23 8.80
C GLN A 148 -11.56 7.64 10.21
N ARG A 149 -12.76 7.13 10.52
CA ARG A 149 -12.94 6.33 11.72
C ARG A 149 -12.29 4.96 11.51
N PRO A 150 -11.51 4.45 12.48
CA PRO A 150 -10.93 3.12 12.36
C PRO A 150 -12.05 2.06 12.35
N THR A 151 -11.94 1.06 11.48
CA THR A 151 -12.86 -0.08 11.40
C THR A 151 -12.69 -1.03 12.57
N HIS A 152 -11.47 -1.12 13.11
CA HIS A 152 -11.15 -1.80 14.37
C HIS A 152 -10.23 -0.93 15.22
N SER A 153 -10.48 -0.85 16.53
CA SER A 153 -9.64 -0.10 17.46
C SER A 153 -9.78 -0.66 18.87
N ASN A 154 -8.65 -1.04 19.49
CA ASN A 154 -8.55 -1.34 20.91
C ASN A 154 -7.15 -0.98 21.42
N GLN A 155 -6.81 -1.38 22.65
CA GLN A 155 -5.49 -1.12 23.25
C GLN A 155 -4.30 -1.75 22.50
N TYR A 156 -4.56 -2.72 21.61
CA TYR A 156 -3.54 -3.49 20.88
C TYR A 156 -3.32 -3.00 19.45
N GLY A 157 -4.17 -2.13 18.93
CA GLY A 157 -3.96 -1.54 17.62
C GLY A 157 -5.19 -0.86 17.03
N GLN A 158 -4.99 -0.30 15.84
CA GLN A 158 -5.98 0.40 15.05
C GLN A 158 -5.90 -0.03 13.59
N LEU A 159 -7.04 -0.23 12.95
CA LEU A 159 -7.15 -0.48 11.51
C LEU A 159 -8.02 0.61 10.88
N TYR A 160 -7.47 1.30 9.90
CA TYR A 160 -8.19 2.26 9.07
C TYR A 160 -8.38 1.67 7.68
N GLU A 161 -9.57 1.86 7.09
CA GLU A 161 -9.89 1.36 5.75
C GLU A 161 -10.60 2.43 4.94
N VAL A 162 -10.20 2.57 3.69
CA VAL A 162 -10.78 3.45 2.68
C VAL A 162 -11.14 2.61 1.46
N ASP A 163 -12.43 2.49 1.18
CA ASP A 163 -12.97 1.74 0.05
C ASP A 163 -13.55 2.65 -1.06
N ALA A 164 -14.11 2.03 -2.09
CA ALA A 164 -14.76 2.71 -3.21
C ALA A 164 -16.10 3.42 -2.86
N ASN A 165 -16.67 3.17 -1.68
CA ASN A 165 -17.85 3.87 -1.18
C ASN A 165 -17.46 5.21 -0.56
N GLN A 166 -16.36 5.22 0.20
CA GLN A 166 -15.79 6.42 0.81
C GLN A 166 -15.04 7.29 -0.21
N TYR A 167 -14.31 6.66 -1.13
CA TYR A 167 -13.53 7.36 -2.14
C TYR A 167 -13.68 6.72 -3.51
N ARG A 168 -14.61 7.28 -4.31
CA ARG A 168 -15.02 6.75 -5.61
C ARG A 168 -13.87 6.52 -6.59
N GLN A 169 -12.74 7.23 -6.45
CA GLN A 169 -11.59 7.06 -7.34
C GLN A 169 -10.96 5.66 -7.24
N LEU A 170 -11.15 4.95 -6.13
CA LEU A 170 -10.69 3.56 -5.95
C LEU A 170 -11.56 2.54 -6.70
N ARG A 171 -12.77 2.92 -7.12
CA ARG A 171 -13.73 2.02 -7.77
C ARG A 171 -13.21 1.43 -9.07
N ASP A 172 -12.64 2.25 -9.94
CA ASP A 172 -12.21 1.81 -11.27
C ASP A 172 -11.08 0.77 -11.23
N LEU A 173 -10.39 0.66 -10.11
CA LEU A 173 -9.24 -0.24 -9.93
C LEU A 173 -9.57 -1.41 -9.00
N ASP A 174 -10.83 -1.50 -8.54
CA ASP A 174 -11.30 -2.50 -7.59
C ASP A 174 -10.41 -2.61 -6.33
N LEU A 175 -10.15 -1.47 -5.69
CA LEU A 175 -9.22 -1.34 -4.57
C LEU A 175 -9.87 -0.92 -3.26
N THR A 176 -9.32 -1.47 -2.18
CA THR A 176 -9.44 -0.91 -0.82
C THR A 176 -8.05 -0.61 -0.30
N VAL A 177 -7.88 0.54 0.33
CA VAL A 177 -6.63 0.92 1.01
C VAL A 177 -6.84 0.75 2.50
N SER A 178 -5.95 0.02 3.17
CA SER A 178 -6.00 -0.14 4.62
C SER A 178 -4.68 0.25 5.28
N LEU A 179 -4.73 0.84 6.47
CA LEU A 179 -3.56 1.10 7.29
C LEU A 179 -3.76 0.48 8.68
N ALA A 180 -2.90 -0.47 9.03
CA ALA A 180 -2.87 -1.06 10.35
C ALA A 180 -1.73 -0.44 11.18
N ASN A 181 -2.05 0.00 12.39
CA ASN A 181 -1.08 0.36 13.42
C ASN A 181 -1.20 -0.65 14.56
N ILE A 182 -0.19 -1.52 14.71
CA ILE A 182 -0.15 -2.57 15.71
C ILE A 182 0.72 -2.09 16.86
N THR A 183 0.18 -2.02 18.08
CA THR A 183 0.92 -1.59 19.27
C THR A 183 2.11 -2.51 19.52
N GLN A 184 3.22 -1.99 20.05
CA GLN A 184 4.40 -2.79 20.40
C GLN A 184 4.01 -4.04 21.23
N GLY A 185 4.54 -5.19 20.85
CA GLY A 185 4.25 -6.48 21.46
C GLY A 185 2.81 -6.99 21.23
N ALA A 186 2.04 -6.36 20.35
CA ALA A 186 0.71 -6.81 19.93
C ALA A 186 0.75 -7.56 18.60
N MET A 187 -0.39 -8.14 18.22
CA MET A 187 -0.59 -8.83 16.95
C MET A 187 -1.98 -8.56 16.39
N THR A 188 -2.13 -8.72 15.08
CA THR A 188 -3.47 -8.87 14.47
C THR A 188 -4.04 -10.24 14.80
N ALA A 189 -5.35 -10.40 14.67
CA ALA A 189 -5.99 -11.70 14.67
C ALA A 189 -5.51 -12.48 13.44
N PRO A 190 -5.22 -13.79 13.58
CA PRO A 190 -5.14 -14.66 12.42
C PRO A 190 -6.42 -14.52 11.61
N SER A 191 -6.30 -14.16 10.33
CA SER A 191 -7.46 -13.91 9.46
C SER A 191 -7.10 -14.20 8.01
N TYR A 192 -8.12 -14.33 7.16
CA TYR A 192 -7.96 -14.41 5.72
C TYR A 192 -8.96 -13.48 5.02
N ASN A 193 -8.64 -13.06 3.80
CA ASN A 193 -9.53 -12.32 2.93
C ASN A 193 -10.27 -13.28 2.00
N SER A 194 -11.58 -13.07 1.78
CA SER A 194 -12.42 -13.92 0.95
C SER A 194 -11.99 -13.91 -0.52
N LYS A 195 -11.65 -12.74 -1.06
CA LYS A 195 -11.38 -12.51 -2.49
C LYS A 195 -10.18 -11.61 -2.75
N ALA A 196 -9.90 -10.66 -1.88
CA ALA A 196 -8.87 -9.68 -2.14
C ALA A 196 -7.46 -10.23 -1.89
N THR A 197 -6.56 -9.97 -2.83
CA THR A 197 -5.12 -10.14 -2.62
C THR A 197 -4.58 -8.88 -1.96
N LYS A 198 -3.92 -9.04 -0.82
CA LYS A 198 -3.35 -7.94 -0.04
C LYS A 198 -1.88 -7.75 -0.41
N ILE A 199 -1.52 -6.53 -0.83
CA ILE A 199 -0.14 -6.09 -1.01
C ILE A 199 0.18 -5.18 0.18
N ALA A 200 0.91 -5.72 1.16
CA ALA A 200 1.24 -5.04 2.41
C ALA A 200 2.66 -4.47 2.35
N LEU A 201 2.80 -3.18 2.61
CA LEU A 201 4.05 -2.43 2.71
C LEU A 201 4.23 -1.94 4.15
N VAL A 202 5.33 -2.32 4.78
CA VAL A 202 5.70 -1.79 6.10
C VAL A 202 6.23 -0.38 5.93
N ILE A 203 5.58 0.61 6.57
CA ILE A 203 5.96 2.02 6.46
C ILE A 203 6.70 2.54 7.69
N ASP A 204 6.48 1.93 8.85
CA ASP A 204 7.16 2.26 10.10
C ASP A 204 7.18 1.05 11.04
N GLY A 205 8.18 0.99 11.92
CA GLY A 205 8.27 -0.05 12.93
C GLY A 205 8.90 -1.37 12.48
N GLU A 206 8.93 -2.33 13.41
CA GLU A 206 9.44 -3.69 13.15
C GLU A 206 8.53 -4.76 13.74
N GLY A 207 8.64 -5.96 13.16
CA GLY A 207 7.89 -7.11 13.61
C GLY A 207 8.18 -8.34 12.77
N TYR A 208 7.22 -9.25 12.74
CA TYR A 208 7.26 -10.39 11.84
C TYR A 208 5.85 -10.76 11.39
N PHE A 209 5.81 -11.58 10.34
CA PHE A 209 4.58 -12.05 9.71
C PHE A 209 4.64 -13.56 9.57
N GLU A 210 3.49 -14.22 9.74
CA GLU A 210 3.31 -15.63 9.40
C GLU A 210 2.07 -15.82 8.54
N MET A 211 2.13 -16.79 7.62
CA MET A 211 1.04 -17.17 6.74
C MET A 211 1.02 -18.67 6.48
N ALA A 212 -0.17 -19.26 6.45
CA ALA A 212 -0.39 -20.63 6.01
C ALA A 212 -0.59 -20.67 4.49
N CYS A 213 0.27 -21.39 3.77
CA CYS A 213 0.23 -21.50 2.31
C CYS A 213 0.09 -22.96 1.84
N PRO A 214 -1.01 -23.34 1.16
CA PRO A 214 -1.19 -24.69 0.63
C PRO A 214 -0.48 -24.92 -0.72
N HIS A 215 0.06 -23.88 -1.36
CA HIS A 215 0.68 -23.97 -2.69
C HIS A 215 2.15 -24.39 -2.62
N MET A 216 2.86 -24.04 -1.55
CA MET A 216 4.29 -24.35 -1.40
C MET A 216 4.54 -25.84 -1.10
N SER A 217 3.59 -26.52 -0.47
CA SER A 217 3.65 -27.97 -0.26
C SER A 217 3.56 -28.76 -1.57
N ARG A 218 2.88 -28.21 -2.59
CA ARG A 218 2.78 -28.81 -3.92
C ARG A 218 4.05 -28.67 -4.76
N SER A 219 4.83 -27.60 -4.55
CA SER A 219 6.05 -27.33 -5.33
C SER A 219 7.27 -28.19 -4.94
N ARG A 220 7.23 -28.89 -3.80
CA ARG A 220 8.33 -29.77 -3.33
C ARG A 220 8.13 -31.25 -3.67
N GLY A 221 7.04 -31.63 -4.33
CA GLY A 221 6.81 -32.99 -4.80
C GLY A 221 7.42 -33.22 -6.18
N SER A 222 8.57 -33.89 -6.25
CA SER A 222 9.08 -34.50 -7.48
C SER A 222 8.05 -35.46 -8.07
N TYR A 223 8.09 -35.61 -9.39
CA TYR A 223 7.44 -36.65 -10.19
C TYR A 223 7.42 -38.02 -9.49
N GLN A 224 6.35 -38.33 -8.75
CA GLN A 224 5.99 -39.69 -8.35
C GLN A 224 4.60 -39.69 -7.72
N GLY A 225 3.69 -40.41 -8.37
CA GLY A 225 2.56 -41.06 -7.72
C GLY A 225 1.42 -40.14 -7.29
N GLU A 226 0.26 -40.41 -7.86
CA GLU A 226 -1.03 -39.87 -7.42
C GLU A 226 -1.24 -40.08 -5.91
N THR A 227 -1.11 -39.02 -5.13
CA THR A 227 -1.88 -38.88 -3.88
C THR A 227 -2.59 -37.52 -3.93
N ARG A 228 -3.62 -37.44 -4.78
CA ARG A 228 -4.57 -36.31 -4.93
C ARG A 228 -5.44 -36.09 -3.68
N GLY A 229 -4.91 -36.25 -2.46
CA GLY A 229 -5.75 -36.41 -1.26
C GLY A 229 -5.43 -35.52 -0.06
N ARG A 230 -4.20 -34.98 0.11
CA ARG A 230 -3.83 -34.30 1.36
C ARG A 230 -3.33 -32.89 1.14
N THR A 231 -4.22 -31.92 1.27
CA THR A 231 -3.83 -30.50 1.37
C THR A 231 -3.02 -30.33 2.64
N SER A 232 -1.75 -29.95 2.51
CA SER A 232 -0.90 -29.57 3.63
C SER A 232 -0.53 -28.09 3.52
N TYR A 233 -0.55 -27.39 4.64
CA TYR A 233 -0.18 -25.99 4.72
C TYR A 233 1.28 -25.85 5.14
N GLN A 234 2.04 -25.04 4.42
CA GLN A 234 3.38 -24.65 4.83
C GLN A 234 3.34 -23.28 5.50
N ARG A 235 4.07 -23.15 6.62
CA ARG A 235 4.26 -21.86 7.28
C ARG A 235 5.26 -21.03 6.49
N VAL A 236 4.81 -19.89 5.98
CA VAL A 236 5.63 -18.85 5.37
C VAL A 236 5.85 -17.77 6.41
N THR A 237 7.11 -17.38 6.62
CA THR A 237 7.47 -16.37 7.63
C THR A 237 8.34 -15.28 7.03
N SER A 238 8.19 -14.05 7.50
CA SER A 238 9.12 -12.96 7.15
C SER A 238 9.32 -12.02 8.33
N ARG A 239 10.53 -11.46 8.45
CA ARG A 239 10.76 -10.28 9.29
C ARG A 239 10.15 -9.06 8.59
N LEU A 240 9.57 -8.17 9.37
CA LEU A 240 8.97 -6.92 8.92
C LEU A 240 9.83 -5.74 9.41
N ARG A 241 10.17 -4.85 8.48
CA ARG A 241 10.87 -3.58 8.69
C ARG A 241 10.48 -2.59 7.59
N PRO A 242 10.69 -1.27 7.74
CA PRO A 242 10.27 -0.30 6.75
C PRO A 242 10.80 -0.64 5.34
N GLY A 243 9.92 -0.56 4.34
CA GLY A 243 10.19 -0.95 2.96
C GLY A 243 9.96 -2.43 2.63
N THR A 244 9.66 -3.29 3.62
CA THR A 244 9.31 -4.69 3.36
C THR A 244 7.94 -4.77 2.70
N VAL A 245 7.83 -5.51 1.59
CA VAL A 245 6.57 -5.83 0.91
C VAL A 245 6.23 -7.30 1.09
N VAL A 246 5.00 -7.58 1.52
CA VAL A 246 4.44 -8.94 1.65
C VAL A 246 3.18 -9.03 0.82
N ILE A 247 3.05 -10.11 0.05
CA ILE A 247 1.84 -10.41 -0.72
C ILE A 247 1.10 -11.53 0.01
N VAL A 248 -0.16 -11.27 0.36
CA VAL A 248 -1.07 -12.25 0.95
C VAL A 248 -2.16 -12.54 -0.08
N PRO A 249 -2.11 -13.69 -0.75
CA PRO A 249 -3.17 -14.06 -1.68
C PRO A 249 -4.50 -14.31 -0.95
N ALA A 250 -5.60 -14.14 -1.67
CA ALA A 250 -6.92 -14.46 -1.15
C ALA A 250 -6.98 -15.89 -0.57
N GLY A 251 -7.76 -16.06 0.50
CA GLY A 251 -7.95 -17.34 1.20
C GLY A 251 -6.77 -17.80 2.05
N HIS A 252 -5.63 -17.10 2.10
CA HIS A 252 -4.48 -17.50 2.90
C HIS A 252 -4.56 -16.90 4.31
N PRO A 253 -4.67 -17.73 5.38
CA PRO A 253 -4.61 -17.24 6.75
C PRO A 253 -3.27 -16.61 7.07
N PHE A 254 -3.29 -15.44 7.68
CA PHE A 254 -2.08 -14.72 8.05
C PHE A 254 -2.21 -13.95 9.36
N VAL A 255 -1.07 -13.57 9.92
CA VAL A 255 -0.92 -12.74 11.11
C VAL A 255 0.29 -11.83 10.98
N ALA A 256 0.18 -10.59 11.46
CA ALA A 256 1.30 -9.69 11.66
C ALA A 256 1.47 -9.41 13.16
N VAL A 257 2.72 -9.42 13.63
CA VAL A 257 3.09 -9.23 15.03
C VAL A 257 4.09 -8.11 15.13
N ALA A 258 3.81 -7.10 15.96
CA ALA A 258 4.75 -6.03 16.24
C ALA A 258 5.85 -6.51 17.20
N SER A 259 7.06 -5.98 17.03
CA SER A 259 8.15 -6.20 17.97
C SER A 259 7.81 -5.66 19.37
N SER A 260 8.51 -6.11 20.41
CA SER A 260 8.28 -5.64 21.78
C SER A 260 8.66 -4.17 22.02
N ASN A 261 9.44 -3.57 21.12
CA ASN A 261 10.12 -2.29 21.37
C ASN A 261 9.53 -1.11 20.59
N GLN A 262 8.71 -1.39 19.59
CA GLN A 262 8.11 -0.37 18.72
C GLN A 262 6.81 -0.88 18.12
N ASN A 263 5.88 0.05 17.88
CA ASN A 263 4.70 -0.23 17.09
C ASN A 263 5.08 -0.65 15.68
N LEU A 264 4.15 -1.25 14.94
CA LEU A 264 4.32 -1.64 13.55
C LEU A 264 3.21 -1.02 12.72
N GLN A 265 3.57 -0.21 11.71
CA GLN A 265 2.62 0.35 10.76
C GLN A 265 2.74 -0.33 9.40
N VAL A 266 1.61 -0.87 8.93
CA VAL A 266 1.54 -1.60 7.67
C VAL A 266 0.45 -0.99 6.79
N LEU A 267 0.87 -0.36 5.70
CA LEU A 267 -0.01 0.12 4.65
C LEU A 267 -0.31 -1.02 3.67
N CYS A 268 -1.57 -1.22 3.32
CA CYS A 268 -1.94 -2.30 2.42
C CYS A 268 -2.85 -1.81 1.30
N PHE A 269 -2.58 -2.30 0.10
CA PHE A 269 -3.51 -2.26 -1.03
C PHE A 269 -4.18 -3.61 -1.15
N GLU A 270 -5.50 -3.64 -1.04
CA GLU A 270 -6.31 -4.82 -1.30
C GLU A 270 -6.82 -4.73 -2.74
N VAL A 271 -6.37 -5.64 -3.59
CA VAL A 271 -6.76 -5.73 -5.01
C VAL A 271 -7.86 -6.77 -5.16
N ASN A 272 -8.84 -6.48 -6.03
CA ASN A 272 -10.09 -7.24 -6.16
C ASN A 272 -10.98 -7.11 -4.90
N ALA A 273 -11.05 -5.90 -4.36
CA ALA A 273 -11.64 -5.63 -3.05
C ALA A 273 -13.17 -5.57 -3.01
N ASN A 274 -13.83 -5.44 -4.16
CA ASN A 274 -15.29 -5.38 -4.24
C ASN A 274 -15.89 -6.69 -3.74
N ASN A 275 -16.77 -6.57 -2.74
CA ASN A 275 -17.36 -7.66 -1.96
C ASN A 275 -16.31 -8.56 -1.28
N ASN A 276 -15.12 -8.04 -0.97
CA ASN A 276 -14.17 -8.74 -0.13
C ASN A 276 -14.64 -8.71 1.33
N GLU A 277 -14.55 -9.85 2.00
CA GLU A 277 -14.82 -10.00 3.42
C GLU A 277 -13.55 -10.47 4.12
N LYS A 278 -13.31 -9.96 5.32
CA LYS A 278 -12.20 -10.36 6.18
C LYS A 278 -12.74 -11.28 7.25
N PHE A 279 -12.19 -12.49 7.34
CA PHE A 279 -12.66 -13.52 8.26
C PHE A 279 -11.63 -13.76 9.37
N PRO A 280 -11.83 -13.20 10.58
CA PRO A 280 -11.02 -13.54 11.74
C PRO A 280 -11.21 -15.00 12.12
N LEU A 281 -10.10 -15.68 12.43
CA LEU A 281 -10.05 -17.07 12.88
C LEU A 281 -9.95 -17.19 14.41
N ALA A 282 -9.68 -16.08 15.09
CA ALA A 282 -9.65 -15.97 16.55
C ALA A 282 -10.19 -14.61 17.01
N GLY A 283 -10.43 -14.48 18.32
CA GLY A 283 -11.05 -13.30 18.92
C GLY A 283 -12.56 -13.45 19.12
N ARG A 284 -13.18 -12.49 19.81
CA ARG A 284 -14.61 -12.55 20.17
C ARG A 284 -15.51 -12.77 18.96
N ARG A 285 -15.19 -12.09 17.84
CA ARG A 285 -15.86 -12.25 16.54
C ARG A 285 -14.97 -13.04 15.57
N ASN A 286 -15.03 -14.36 15.65
CA ASN A 286 -14.36 -15.25 14.70
C ASN A 286 -15.35 -16.20 14.03
N VAL A 287 -14.98 -16.72 12.86
CA VAL A 287 -15.83 -17.62 12.06
C VAL A 287 -16.08 -18.97 12.71
N MET A 288 -15.15 -19.47 13.53
CA MET A 288 -15.30 -20.76 14.22
C MET A 288 -16.40 -20.71 15.28
N ASN A 289 -16.65 -19.54 15.88
CA ASN A 289 -17.77 -19.34 16.80
C ASN A 289 -19.14 -19.49 16.13
N GLN A 290 -19.24 -19.31 14.80
CA GLN A 290 -20.48 -19.39 14.04
C GLN A 290 -20.88 -20.82 13.65
N LEU A 291 -19.98 -21.79 13.81
CA LEU A 291 -20.29 -23.20 13.55
C LEU A 291 -21.31 -23.73 14.58
N GLU A 292 -22.25 -24.55 14.10
CA GLU A 292 -23.17 -25.32 14.95
C GLU A 292 -22.38 -26.22 15.91
N ARG A 293 -22.98 -26.57 17.05
CA ARG A 293 -22.30 -27.33 18.11
C ARG A 293 -21.88 -28.71 17.61
N GLU A 294 -22.76 -29.37 16.90
CA GLU A 294 -22.57 -30.69 16.29
C GLU A 294 -21.47 -30.64 15.23
N ALA A 295 -21.43 -29.56 14.43
CA ALA A 295 -20.38 -29.34 13.43
C ALA A 295 -19.00 -29.16 14.09
N LYS A 296 -18.92 -28.44 15.22
CA LYS A 296 -17.68 -28.33 16.02
C LYS A 296 -17.24 -29.69 16.55
N GLU A 297 -18.17 -30.49 17.09
CA GLU A 297 -17.85 -31.83 17.60
C GLU A 297 -17.24 -32.73 16.53
N LEU A 298 -17.85 -32.77 15.36
CA LEU A 298 -17.38 -33.58 14.24
C LEU A 298 -16.07 -33.03 13.65
N ALA A 299 -15.93 -31.71 13.52
CA ALA A 299 -14.75 -31.09 12.89
C ALA A 299 -13.48 -31.22 13.75
N PHE A 300 -13.62 -31.12 15.07
CA PHE A 300 -12.49 -31.17 16.00
C PHE A 300 -12.33 -32.52 16.71
N GLY A 301 -13.32 -33.42 16.63
CA GLY A 301 -13.30 -34.72 17.33
C GLY A 301 -13.32 -34.58 18.84
N MET A 302 -13.91 -33.50 19.37
CA MET A 302 -13.94 -33.13 20.78
C MET A 302 -15.32 -32.59 21.19
N PRO A 303 -15.73 -32.67 22.48
CA PRO A 303 -17.01 -32.11 22.91
C PRO A 303 -17.16 -30.62 22.54
N ALA A 304 -18.33 -30.22 22.04
CA ALA A 304 -18.55 -28.85 21.55
C ALA A 304 -18.25 -27.81 22.63
N ARG A 305 -18.55 -28.13 23.89
CA ARG A 305 -18.33 -27.25 25.03
C ARG A 305 -16.85 -26.88 25.20
N GLU A 306 -15.95 -27.85 25.04
CA GLU A 306 -14.50 -27.61 25.15
C GLU A 306 -14.00 -26.77 23.96
N VAL A 307 -14.47 -27.08 22.75
CA VAL A 307 -14.15 -26.30 21.55
C VAL A 307 -14.61 -24.85 21.72
N GLU A 308 -15.84 -24.64 22.19
CA GLU A 308 -16.39 -23.30 22.43
C GLU A 308 -15.64 -22.54 23.52
N GLU A 309 -15.23 -23.20 24.59
CA GLU A 309 -14.42 -22.60 25.65
C GLU A 309 -13.11 -22.04 25.10
N VAL A 310 -12.43 -22.80 24.23
CA VAL A 310 -11.18 -22.36 23.59
C VAL A 310 -11.43 -21.18 22.64
N PHE A 311 -12.34 -21.30 21.68
CA PHE A 311 -12.58 -20.24 20.68
C PHE A 311 -13.24 -18.98 21.24
N ARG A 312 -13.87 -19.06 22.42
CA ARG A 312 -14.42 -17.90 23.15
C ARG A 312 -13.49 -17.36 24.23
N SER A 313 -12.31 -17.93 24.45
CA SER A 313 -11.37 -17.47 25.49
C SER A 313 -10.84 -16.05 25.25
N GLN A 314 -10.54 -15.70 23.99
CA GLN A 314 -10.09 -14.37 23.59
C GLN A 314 -11.27 -13.39 23.50
N GLN A 315 -11.34 -12.43 24.43
CA GLN A 315 -12.42 -11.44 24.50
C GLN A 315 -12.22 -10.21 23.61
N GLU A 316 -10.99 -9.99 23.15
CA GLU A 316 -10.65 -8.88 22.26
C GLU A 316 -11.10 -9.16 20.82
N GLU A 317 -11.22 -8.10 20.03
CA GLU A 317 -11.53 -8.18 18.60
C GLU A 317 -10.37 -7.64 17.76
N PHE A 318 -10.03 -8.40 16.72
CA PHE A 318 -9.07 -8.05 15.66
C PHE A 318 -7.60 -7.80 16.06
N PHE A 319 -7.29 -7.15 17.18
CA PHE A 319 -5.93 -6.97 17.68
C PHE A 319 -5.81 -7.55 19.09
N PHE A 320 -4.74 -8.30 19.35
CA PHE A 320 -4.51 -9.01 20.60
C PHE A 320 -3.12 -8.70 21.15
N LYS A 321 -2.92 -9.05 22.42
CA LYS A 321 -1.57 -9.19 22.97
C LYS A 321 -0.80 -10.24 22.17
N GLY A 322 0.37 -9.86 21.68
CA GLY A 322 1.26 -10.74 20.93
C GLY A 322 1.98 -11.74 21.84
N PRO A 323 2.66 -12.73 21.25
CA PRO A 323 3.41 -13.72 22.01
C PRO A 323 4.55 -13.05 22.77
N ARG A 324 4.81 -13.53 24.00
CA ARG A 324 6.06 -13.23 24.70
C ARG A 324 7.18 -13.86 23.87
N GLN A 325 8.15 -13.07 23.39
CA GLN A 325 9.37 -13.61 22.80
C GLN A 325 10.04 -14.50 23.85
N GLN A 326 9.89 -15.82 23.77
CA GLN A 326 10.87 -16.73 24.35
C GLN A 326 12.14 -16.50 23.56
N GLN A 327 13.22 -16.14 24.28
CA GLN A 327 14.56 -16.02 23.73
C GLN A 327 14.83 -17.20 22.79
N GLN A 328 15.05 -16.91 21.50
CA GLN A 328 15.82 -17.81 20.65
C GLN A 328 17.21 -17.90 21.26
N GLY A 329 17.39 -18.94 22.06
CA GLY A 329 18.55 -19.17 22.90
C GLY A 329 18.60 -20.64 23.31
N ARG A 330 18.67 -21.51 22.31
CA ARG A 330 19.43 -22.77 22.37
C ARG A 330 19.69 -23.19 20.93
N ALA A 331 20.86 -22.77 20.48
CA ALA A 331 21.57 -23.39 19.39
C ALA A 331 21.70 -24.89 19.66
N ASP A 332 21.72 -25.64 18.57
CA ASP A 332 22.09 -27.05 18.51
C ASP A 332 23.29 -27.35 19.41
N ALA A 333 23.16 -28.42 20.19
CA ALA A 333 24.27 -29.17 20.76
C ALA A 333 24.15 -30.61 20.26
#